data_AF-A0A1D6FTS2-F1
#
_entry.id   AF-A0A1D6FTS2-F1
#
_cell.length_a   1.000
_cell.length_b   1.000
_cell.length_c   1.000
_cell.angle_alpha   90.00
_cell.angle_beta   90.00
_cell.angle_gamma   90.00
#
_symmetry.space_group_name_H-M   'P 1'
#
loop_
_entity.id
_entity.type
_entity.pdbx_description
1 polymer ?
#
loop_
_entity_poly.entity_id
_entity_poly.type
_entity_poly.pdbx_seq_one_letter_code
_entity_poly.pdbx_strand_id
1 'polypeptide(L)'
;MMHSNSLDNAPTQSLISVVNGILDESIERKKGEIPHRVVYLLRKVVQEIEHRLCIQAEHIRSQNVTIKTREQKYCSKIKALEMLVNGTNEENQMAINRLQIVKNEKSQIEEKKELCEKDVQRLMKEKEYSKSIIMNLTKDMEAMNRLHEQQLEQIGRKAKEMEEQLTTRVKEVEYLLLQSNKKVEELEIASRLKSQLWDQKENIFQSYMDNQQLVIKDIRILSQSYENDMYALQMQWRNEISNLGSGLKCLVDAAENYHKVLTENQKLFNEVQELKGNIRVYCRVRPFLSGQDKKSTTIDYMGENGELLISNPFKQGKDGHRMFKFNKVFTPFASQAEVFSDIQPLIRSVLDGFNVCIFAYGQTGSGKTYTMVL
;
A
#
# COMPACT_ATOMS: atom_id res chain seq x y z
N MET A 1 83.15 133.40 116.34
CA MET A 1 84.17 134.45 116.18
C MET A 1 83.48 135.74 115.79
N MET A 2 83.93 136.85 116.38
CA MET A 2 83.41 138.21 116.19
C MET A 2 83.56 138.70 114.74
N HIS A 3 82.64 139.52 114.23
CA HIS A 3 82.82 140.97 114.08
C HIS A 3 81.63 141.69 113.39
N SER A 4 81.61 143.01 113.62
CA SER A 4 80.64 144.06 113.32
C SER A 4 80.24 144.25 111.85
N ASN A 5 78.99 144.66 111.63
CA ASN A 5 78.53 145.85 110.89
C ASN A 5 76.99 145.83 110.86
N SER A 6 76.26 146.64 111.63
CA SER A 6 76.05 148.12 111.65
C SER A 6 74.74 148.49 110.92
N LEU A 7 73.73 148.93 111.67
CA LEU A 7 72.50 149.70 111.32
C LEU A 7 71.64 149.36 110.06
N ASP A 8 72.08 148.52 109.11
CA ASP A 8 71.41 148.24 107.83
C ASP A 8 70.40 147.08 107.87
N ASN A 9 70.51 146.18 108.86
CA ASN A 9 69.58 145.06 109.03
C ASN A 9 68.56 145.29 110.13
N ALA A 10 68.57 146.48 110.74
CA ALA A 10 67.56 146.84 111.71
C ALA A 10 66.18 146.71 111.04
N PRO A 11 65.31 145.82 111.54
CA PRO A 11 63.97 145.66 111.00
C PRO A 11 63.28 147.01 111.02
N THR A 12 62.55 147.35 109.96
CA THR A 12 61.92 148.68 109.77
C THR A 12 61.02 149.05 110.97
N GLN A 13 60.47 148.05 111.65
CA GLN A 13 59.73 148.20 112.90
C GLN A 13 60.57 148.70 114.09
N SER A 14 61.83 148.26 114.22
CA SER A 14 62.75 148.70 115.29
C SER A 14 63.25 150.14 115.10
N LEU A 15 63.40 150.60 113.84
CA LEU A 15 63.78 151.99 113.54
C LEU A 15 62.64 152.99 113.82
N ILE A 16 61.40 152.62 113.49
CA ILE A 16 60.20 153.45 113.76
C ILE A 16 59.92 153.53 115.27
N SER A 17 60.15 152.44 116.02
CA SER A 17 60.01 152.42 117.49
C SER A 17 61.02 153.34 118.19
N VAL A 18 62.26 153.44 117.68
CA VAL A 18 63.29 154.36 118.21
C VAL A 18 62.96 155.82 117.87
N VAL A 19 62.40 156.10 116.69
CA VAL A 19 61.94 157.46 116.31
C VAL A 19 60.76 157.93 117.16
N ASN A 20 59.78 157.06 117.41
CA ASN A 20 58.64 157.39 118.26
C ASN A 20 59.07 157.58 119.74
N GLY A 21 60.00 156.76 120.25
CA GLY A 21 60.53 156.91 121.61
C GLY A 21 61.32 158.22 121.84
N ILE A 22 62.02 158.70 120.81
CA ILE A 22 62.71 160.00 120.84
C ILE A 22 61.71 161.17 120.73
N LEU A 23 60.67 161.05 119.91
CA LEU A 23 59.65 162.10 119.73
C LEU A 23 58.78 162.25 120.97
N ASP A 24 58.47 161.18 121.70
CA ASP A 24 57.66 161.29 122.92
C ASP A 24 58.45 161.87 124.11
N GLU A 25 59.74 161.51 124.29
CA GLU A 25 60.62 162.15 125.28
C GLU A 25 60.84 163.66 125.02
N SER A 26 60.56 164.11 123.79
CA SER A 26 60.62 165.52 123.42
C SER A 26 59.34 166.31 123.68
N ILE A 27 58.17 165.66 123.80
CA ILE A 27 56.89 166.36 124.00
C ILE A 27 56.55 166.53 125.51
N GLU A 28 57.08 165.71 126.42
CA GLU A 28 56.77 165.77 127.86
C GLU A 28 57.67 166.73 128.71
N ARG A 29 58.71 167.36 128.17
CA ARG A 29 59.53 168.36 128.91
C ARG A 29 59.58 169.76 128.28
N LYS A 30 59.05 170.71 129.06
CA LYS A 30 58.99 172.16 128.85
C LYS A 30 60.37 172.79 128.66
N LYS A 31 60.49 173.67 127.65
CA LYS A 31 61.72 174.33 127.16
C LYS A 31 62.74 173.30 126.66
N GLY A 32 63.05 173.19 125.38
CA GLY A 32 63.25 174.28 124.44
C GLY A 32 64.74 174.53 124.20
N GLU A 33 65.57 173.50 124.19
CA GLU A 33 66.93 173.58 123.68
C GLU A 33 67.27 172.15 123.27
N ILE A 34 66.66 171.74 122.16
CA ILE A 34 66.83 170.41 121.58
C ILE A 34 68.29 170.29 121.15
N PRO A 35 69.05 169.35 121.70
CA PRO A 35 70.45 169.19 121.37
C PRO A 35 70.65 168.74 119.92
N HIS A 36 71.71 169.23 119.28
CA HIS A 36 72.12 168.86 117.91
C HIS A 36 72.26 167.35 117.65
N ARG A 37 72.50 166.54 118.70
CA ARG A 37 72.67 165.09 118.61
C ARG A 37 71.39 164.36 118.17
N VAL A 38 70.21 164.91 118.49
CA VAL A 38 68.91 164.30 118.18
C VAL A 38 68.52 164.51 116.72
N VAL A 39 68.72 165.71 116.15
CA VAL A 39 68.44 166.01 114.72
C VAL A 39 69.32 165.18 113.79
N TYR A 40 70.57 164.91 114.18
CA TYR A 40 71.48 164.06 113.41
C TYR A 40 71.01 162.60 113.36
N LEU A 41 70.55 162.04 114.49
CA LEU A 41 69.98 160.69 114.55
C LEU A 41 68.69 160.59 113.71
N LEU A 42 67.78 161.57 113.80
CA LEU A 42 66.55 161.60 113.01
C LEU A 42 66.81 161.71 111.49
N ARG A 43 67.78 162.52 111.06
CA ARG A 43 68.13 162.63 109.64
C ARG A 43 68.70 161.33 109.06
N LYS A 44 69.52 160.62 109.85
CA LYS A 44 70.08 159.31 109.48
C LYS A 44 69.00 158.23 109.37
N VAL A 45 68.00 158.25 110.25
CA VAL A 45 66.87 157.30 110.19
C VAL A 45 65.94 157.60 109.00
N VAL A 46 65.69 158.86 108.66
CA VAL A 46 64.84 159.24 107.50
C VAL A 46 65.50 158.88 106.17
N GLN A 47 66.81 159.11 106.01
CA GLN A 47 67.54 158.70 104.79
C GLN A 47 67.52 157.18 104.57
N GLU A 48 67.55 156.40 105.65
CA GLU A 48 67.49 154.93 105.55
C GLU A 48 66.08 154.44 105.16
N ILE A 49 65.04 155.14 105.61
CA ILE A 49 63.65 154.85 105.23
C ILE A 49 63.40 155.22 103.76
N GLU A 50 63.95 156.32 103.26
CA GLU A 50 63.86 156.69 101.83
C GLU A 50 64.60 155.70 100.93
N HIS A 51 65.79 155.23 101.34
CA HIS A 51 66.54 154.23 100.58
C HIS A 51 65.77 152.90 100.46
N ARG A 52 65.12 152.45 101.53
CA ARG A 52 64.34 151.21 101.53
C ARG A 52 63.06 151.29 100.70
N LEU A 53 62.42 152.45 100.65
CA LEU A 53 61.27 152.67 99.78
C LEU A 53 61.66 152.63 98.29
N CYS A 54 62.89 153.03 97.95
CA CYS A 54 63.41 152.94 96.58
C CYS A 54 63.64 151.49 96.13
N ILE A 55 64.20 150.64 97.01
CA ILE A 55 64.43 149.22 96.72
C ILE A 55 63.10 148.44 96.60
N GLN A 56 62.08 148.83 97.36
CA GLN A 56 60.79 148.16 97.33
C GLN A 56 60.01 148.44 96.02
N ALA A 57 60.23 149.60 95.39
CA ALA A 57 59.65 149.93 94.09
C ALA A 57 60.26 149.13 92.93
N GLU A 58 61.53 148.73 93.03
CA GLU A 58 62.19 147.85 92.04
C GLU A 58 61.73 146.39 92.15
N HIS A 59 61.42 145.92 93.35
CA HIS A 59 60.94 144.54 93.55
C HIS A 59 59.57 144.29 92.90
N ILE A 60 58.67 145.27 92.93
CA ILE A 60 57.35 145.17 92.29
C ILE A 60 57.48 145.20 90.75
N ARG A 61 58.49 145.90 90.22
CA ARG A 61 58.77 145.95 88.78
C ARG A 61 59.36 144.63 88.25
N SER A 62 60.14 143.93 89.07
CA SER A 62 60.70 142.61 88.77
C SER A 62 59.64 141.49 88.70
N GLN A 63 58.61 141.54 89.56
CA GLN A 63 57.55 140.52 89.55
C GLN A 63 56.70 140.54 88.27
N ASN A 64 56.50 141.71 87.64
CA ASN A 64 55.74 141.83 86.38
C ASN A 64 56.46 141.21 85.16
N VAL A 65 57.80 141.17 85.15
CA VAL A 65 58.58 140.52 84.08
C VAL A 65 58.45 138.99 84.13
N THR A 66 58.24 138.44 85.33
CA THR A 66 58.13 136.99 85.57
C THR A 66 56.76 136.42 85.16
N ILE A 67 55.71 137.25 85.15
CA ILE A 67 54.37 136.85 84.70
C ILE A 67 54.30 136.83 83.16
N LYS A 68 54.94 137.80 82.51
CA LYS A 68 54.98 137.89 81.04
C LYS A 68 55.76 136.74 80.37
N THR A 69 56.75 136.17 81.06
CA THR A 69 57.50 134.99 80.61
C THR A 69 56.73 133.67 80.77
N ARG A 70 55.70 133.61 81.64
CA ARG A 70 54.84 132.43 81.77
C ARG A 70 53.81 132.33 80.64
N GLU A 71 53.29 133.44 80.14
CA GLU A 71 52.35 133.48 79.00
C GLU A 71 52.96 132.92 77.71
N GLN A 72 54.21 133.26 77.40
CA GLN A 72 54.91 132.75 76.21
C GLN A 72 55.11 131.22 76.25
N LYS A 73 55.24 130.62 77.44
CA LYS A 73 55.44 129.17 77.59
C LYS A 73 54.20 128.34 77.24
N TYR A 74 52.99 128.89 77.41
CA TYR A 74 51.74 128.22 77.03
C TYR A 74 51.48 128.31 75.51
N CYS A 75 51.87 129.41 74.86
CA CYS A 75 51.82 129.52 73.40
C CYS A 75 52.73 128.49 72.69
N SER A 76 53.90 128.18 73.25
CA SER A 76 54.76 127.13 72.69
C SER A 76 54.20 125.71 72.86
N LYS A 77 53.34 125.48 73.87
CA LYS A 77 52.76 124.16 74.16
C LYS A 77 51.56 123.84 73.26
N ILE A 78 50.82 124.87 72.83
CA ILE A 78 49.72 124.73 71.85
C ILE A 78 50.27 124.36 70.46
N LYS A 79 51.40 124.94 70.06
CA LYS A 79 52.06 124.65 68.76
C LYS A 79 52.63 123.23 68.63
N ALA A 80 52.89 122.54 69.74
CA ALA A 80 53.39 121.16 69.74
C ALA A 80 52.27 120.11 69.60
N LEU A 81 51.03 120.44 69.99
CA LEU A 81 49.88 119.53 69.88
C LEU A 81 49.29 119.50 68.46
N GLU A 82 49.41 120.59 67.71
CA GLU A 82 48.96 120.66 66.30
C GLU A 82 49.81 119.77 65.36
N MET A 83 51.09 119.48 65.68
CA MET A 83 51.93 118.62 64.84
C MET A 83 51.70 117.11 65.04
N LEU A 84 51.17 116.65 66.18
CA LEU A 84 50.91 115.22 66.40
C LEU A 84 49.60 114.73 65.77
N VAL A 85 48.62 115.63 65.56
CA VAL A 85 47.34 115.30 64.92
C VAL A 85 47.49 115.02 63.41
N ASN A 86 48.54 115.53 62.77
CA ASN A 86 48.77 115.25 61.34
C ASN A 86 49.38 113.86 61.07
N GLY A 87 50.06 113.24 62.04
CA GLY A 87 50.64 111.89 61.88
C GLY A 87 49.62 110.75 61.91
N THR A 88 48.50 110.91 62.63
CA THR A 88 47.48 109.86 62.81
C THR A 88 46.47 109.77 61.66
N ASN A 89 46.46 110.71 60.72
CA ASN A 89 45.55 110.70 59.56
C ASN A 89 46.11 109.91 58.36
N GLU A 90 47.43 109.78 58.21
CA GLU A 90 48.02 109.05 57.08
C GLU A 90 47.99 107.52 57.26
N GLU A 91 48.04 107.01 58.50
CA GLU A 91 47.95 105.57 58.77
C GLU A 91 46.53 105.00 58.60
N ASN A 92 45.48 105.79 58.87
CA ASN A 92 44.09 105.35 58.73
C ASN A 92 43.63 105.22 57.26
N GLN A 93 44.17 106.03 56.34
CA GLN A 93 43.78 105.97 54.93
C GLN A 93 44.36 104.73 54.21
N MET A 94 45.52 104.21 54.64
CA MET A 94 46.08 102.96 54.08
C MET A 94 45.34 101.70 54.56
N ALA A 95 44.78 101.72 55.77
CA ALA A 95 43.99 100.60 56.29
C ALA A 95 42.65 100.42 55.57
N ILE A 96 41.98 101.53 55.19
CA ILE A 96 40.70 101.50 54.49
C ILE A 96 40.83 100.95 53.06
N ASN A 97 41.88 101.32 52.32
CA ASN A 97 42.07 100.82 50.95
C ASN A 97 42.40 99.32 50.87
N ARG A 98 43.10 98.74 51.86
CA ARG A 98 43.36 97.29 51.90
C ARG A 98 42.11 96.47 52.21
N LEU A 99 41.17 97.01 52.98
CA LEU A 99 39.90 96.35 53.33
C LEU A 99 38.92 96.25 52.14
N GLN A 100 38.99 97.18 51.19
CA GLN A 100 38.13 97.19 50.01
C GLN A 100 38.51 96.09 48.98
N ILE A 101 39.82 95.78 48.86
CA ILE A 101 40.31 94.76 47.92
C ILE A 101 39.90 93.36 48.36
N VAL A 102 40.05 93.04 49.65
CA VAL A 102 39.67 91.74 50.23
C VAL A 102 38.15 91.48 50.15
N LYS A 103 37.34 92.54 50.18
CA LYS A 103 35.87 92.42 50.09
C LYS A 103 35.40 92.00 48.69
N ASN A 104 36.07 92.48 47.63
CA ASN A 104 35.73 92.12 46.25
C ASN A 104 36.22 90.71 45.85
N GLU A 105 37.36 90.26 46.37
CA GLU A 105 37.83 88.89 46.13
C GLU A 105 36.95 87.83 46.80
N LYS A 106 36.40 88.14 47.98
CA LYS A 106 35.46 87.25 48.68
C LYS A 106 34.16 87.04 47.89
N SER A 107 33.59 88.07 47.26
CA SER A 107 32.32 87.92 46.52
C SER A 107 32.45 87.08 45.25
N GLN A 108 33.58 87.15 44.54
CA GLN A 108 33.80 86.35 43.33
C GLN A 108 34.04 84.86 43.60
N ILE A 109 34.59 84.52 44.77
CA ILE A 109 34.80 83.12 45.18
C ILE A 109 33.49 82.47 45.62
N GLU A 110 32.62 83.22 46.33
CA GLU A 110 31.30 82.73 46.77
C GLU A 110 30.39 82.40 45.57
N GLU A 111 30.41 83.22 44.51
CA GLU A 111 29.58 83.04 43.30
C GLU A 111 30.01 81.82 42.45
N LYS A 112 31.33 81.58 42.33
CA LYS A 112 31.85 80.39 41.64
C LYS A 112 31.58 79.09 42.40
N LYS A 113 31.53 79.15 43.74
CA LYS A 113 31.21 78.00 44.58
C LYS A 113 29.74 77.57 44.42
N GLU A 114 28.81 78.53 44.41
CA GLU A 114 27.39 78.23 44.16
C GLU A 114 27.13 77.65 42.77
N LEU A 115 27.82 78.14 41.74
CA LEU A 115 27.68 77.61 40.38
C LEU A 115 28.17 76.15 40.28
N CYS A 116 29.32 75.86 40.90
CA CYS A 116 29.90 74.51 40.92
C CYS A 116 29.03 73.52 41.72
N GLU A 117 28.44 73.94 42.84
CA GLU A 117 27.51 73.11 43.61
C GLU A 117 26.23 72.79 42.82
N LYS A 118 25.70 73.75 42.04
CA LYS A 118 24.53 73.52 41.17
C LYS A 118 24.81 72.53 40.03
N ASP A 119 26.00 72.56 39.43
CA ASP A 119 26.37 71.64 38.35
C ASP A 119 26.65 70.22 38.87
N VAL A 120 27.26 70.07 40.04
CA VAL A 120 27.43 68.75 40.69
C VAL A 120 26.06 68.15 41.01
N GLN A 121 25.11 68.92 41.54
CA GLN A 121 23.76 68.43 41.80
C GLN A 121 23.01 68.01 40.53
N ARG A 122 23.19 68.72 39.41
CA ARG A 122 22.57 68.34 38.12
C ARG A 122 23.11 67.02 37.60
N LEU A 123 24.43 66.87 37.58
CA LEU A 123 25.10 65.65 37.11
C LEU A 123 24.81 64.44 38.01
N MET A 124 24.65 64.64 39.32
CA MET A 124 24.23 63.56 40.23
C MET A 124 22.81 63.06 39.90
N LYS A 125 21.87 63.97 39.62
CA LYS A 125 20.50 63.60 39.23
C LYS A 125 20.46 62.88 37.88
N GLU A 126 21.22 63.34 36.88
CA GLU A 126 21.30 62.68 35.57
C GLU A 126 21.96 61.29 35.65
N LYS A 127 22.99 61.15 36.48
CA LYS A 127 23.63 59.85 36.75
C LYS A 127 22.66 58.89 37.44
N GLU A 128 21.88 59.35 38.42
CA GLU A 128 20.85 58.54 39.09
C GLU A 128 19.72 58.14 38.13
N TYR A 129 19.27 59.07 37.29
CA TYR A 129 18.26 58.80 36.26
C TYR A 129 18.75 57.77 35.23
N SER A 130 19.97 57.94 34.72
CA SER A 130 20.59 56.99 33.77
C SER A 130 20.80 55.61 34.39
N LYS A 131 21.22 55.56 35.67
CA LYS A 131 21.36 54.30 36.42
C LYS A 131 20.01 53.59 36.59
N SER A 132 18.94 54.34 36.83
CA SER A 132 17.57 53.80 36.90
C SER A 132 17.12 53.21 35.56
N ILE A 133 17.37 53.91 34.44
CA ILE A 133 17.05 53.41 33.09
C ILE A 133 17.83 52.14 32.77
N ILE A 134 19.15 52.14 32.99
CA ILE A 134 19.99 50.95 32.74
C ILE A 134 19.51 49.77 33.59
N MET A 135 19.16 49.99 34.85
CA MET A 135 18.61 48.95 35.72
C MET A 135 17.30 48.36 35.15
N ASN A 136 16.41 49.21 34.65
CA ASN A 136 15.14 48.74 34.07
C ASN A 136 15.35 47.97 32.76
N LEU A 137 16.17 48.50 31.84
CA LEU A 137 16.51 47.81 30.59
C LEU A 137 17.22 46.48 30.84
N THR A 138 18.09 46.41 31.85
CA THR A 138 18.76 45.16 32.24
C THR A 138 17.74 44.15 32.76
N LYS A 139 16.78 44.56 33.60
CA LYS A 139 15.68 43.71 34.06
C LYS A 139 14.79 43.24 32.91
N ASP A 140 14.45 44.10 31.96
CA ASP A 140 13.63 43.76 30.80
C ASP A 140 14.34 42.77 29.88
N MET A 141 15.64 42.97 29.65
CA MET A 141 16.47 42.05 28.86
C MET A 141 16.61 40.69 29.56
N GLU A 142 16.81 40.66 30.88
CA GLU A 142 16.79 39.42 31.66
C GLU A 142 15.43 38.71 31.58
N ALA A 143 14.33 39.45 31.65
CA ALA A 143 12.99 38.89 31.52
C ALA A 143 12.74 38.32 30.12
N MET A 144 13.16 39.02 29.06
CA MET A 144 13.09 38.54 27.68
C MET A 144 13.93 37.30 27.45
N ASN A 145 15.17 37.27 27.97
CA ASN A 145 16.04 36.10 27.87
C ASN A 145 15.44 34.88 28.57
N ARG A 146 14.89 35.06 29.79
CA ARG A 146 14.17 33.99 30.50
C ARG A 146 12.97 33.48 29.70
N LEU A 147 12.19 34.37 29.09
CA LEU A 147 11.05 33.99 28.27
C LEU A 147 11.48 33.21 27.02
N HIS A 148 12.55 33.63 26.34
CA HIS A 148 13.05 32.96 25.14
C HIS A 148 13.65 31.58 25.47
N GLU A 149 14.37 31.47 26.59
CA GLU A 149 14.89 30.21 27.11
C GLU A 149 13.75 29.22 27.43
N GLN A 150 12.67 29.70 28.05
CA GLN A 150 11.45 28.90 28.26
C GLN A 150 10.79 28.45 26.95
N GLN A 151 10.75 29.32 25.93
CA GLN A 151 10.21 28.97 24.61
C GLN A 151 11.07 27.91 23.91
N LEU A 152 12.39 28.03 23.95
CA LEU A 152 13.32 27.05 23.38
C LEU A 152 13.19 25.70 24.08
N GLU A 153 13.08 25.68 25.41
CA GLU A 153 12.80 24.45 26.14
C GLU A 153 11.46 23.83 25.76
N GLN A 154 10.41 24.64 25.61
CA GLN A 154 9.08 24.14 25.25
C GLN A 154 9.05 23.57 23.83
N ILE A 155 9.70 24.23 22.87
CA ILE A 155 9.85 23.72 21.50
C ILE A 155 10.69 22.44 21.51
N GLY A 156 11.78 22.39 22.29
CA GLY A 156 12.62 21.21 22.45
C GLY A 156 11.86 20.01 23.05
N ARG A 157 11.01 20.23 24.06
CA ARG A 157 10.13 19.20 24.63
C ARG A 157 9.15 18.67 23.58
N LYS A 158 8.44 19.58 22.87
CA LYS A 158 7.48 19.19 21.82
C LYS A 158 8.15 18.45 20.66
N ALA A 159 9.36 18.85 20.27
CA ALA A 159 10.12 18.16 19.22
C ALA A 159 10.48 16.73 19.63
N LYS A 160 10.97 16.52 20.86
CA LYS A 160 11.25 15.18 21.40
C LYS A 160 10.01 14.31 21.50
N GLU A 161 8.90 14.86 22.02
CA GLU A 161 7.62 14.13 22.08
C GLU A 161 7.13 13.70 20.69
N MET A 162 7.26 14.58 19.69
CA MET A 162 6.89 14.25 18.31
C MET A 162 7.82 13.21 17.69
N GLU A 163 9.12 13.27 17.98
CA GLU A 163 10.12 12.29 17.53
C GLU A 163 9.86 10.90 18.14
N GLU A 164 9.51 10.83 19.43
CA GLU A 164 9.10 9.58 20.10
C GLU A 164 7.77 9.04 19.54
N GLN A 165 6.80 9.90 19.24
CA GLN A 165 5.54 9.50 18.59
C GLN A 165 5.76 9.00 17.16
N LEU A 166 6.64 9.64 16.40
CA LEU A 166 6.96 9.21 15.03
C LEU A 166 7.71 7.88 15.04
N THR A 167 8.70 7.71 15.93
CA THR A 167 9.45 6.46 16.04
C THR A 167 8.58 5.29 16.50
N THR A 168 7.65 5.50 17.42
CA THR A 168 6.66 4.47 17.82
C THR A 168 5.72 4.13 16.66
N ARG A 169 5.20 5.12 15.94
CA ARG A 169 4.37 4.87 14.75
C ARG A 169 5.10 4.16 13.62
N VAL A 170 6.37 4.49 13.37
CA VAL A 170 7.19 3.80 12.38
C VAL A 170 7.32 2.31 12.74
N LYS A 171 7.64 1.98 14.00
CA LYS A 171 7.71 0.59 14.46
C LYS A 171 6.38 -0.16 14.32
N GLU A 172 5.27 0.51 14.61
CA GLU A 172 3.93 -0.08 14.46
C GLU A 172 3.61 -0.40 12.99
N VAL A 173 3.92 0.53 12.08
CA VAL A 173 3.72 0.34 10.64
C VAL A 173 4.65 -0.76 10.11
N GLU A 174 5.90 -0.81 10.53
CA GLU A 174 6.85 -1.88 10.16
C GLU A 174 6.34 -3.26 10.62
N TYR A 175 5.82 -3.35 11.84
CA TYR A 175 5.22 -4.59 12.36
C TYR A 175 3.99 -5.03 11.56
N LEU A 176 3.08 -4.08 11.25
CA LEU A 176 1.90 -4.35 10.44
C LEU A 176 2.27 -4.76 9.01
N LEU A 177 3.28 -4.12 8.42
CA LEU A 177 3.79 -4.46 7.10
C LEU A 177 4.37 -5.89 7.09
N LEU A 178 5.13 -6.26 8.12
CA LEU A 178 5.67 -7.61 8.27
C LEU A 178 4.56 -8.66 8.40
N GLN A 179 3.52 -8.40 9.20
CA GLN A 179 2.36 -9.30 9.29
C GLN A 179 1.61 -9.42 7.96
N SER A 180 1.41 -8.30 7.26
CA SER A 180 0.74 -8.29 5.96
C SER A 180 1.52 -9.11 4.93
N ASN A 181 2.85 -8.94 4.86
CA ASN A 181 3.70 -9.69 3.94
C ASN A 181 3.67 -11.20 4.21
N LYS A 182 3.68 -11.63 5.48
CA LYS A 182 3.51 -13.05 5.83
C LYS A 182 2.18 -13.61 5.34
N LYS A 183 1.08 -12.88 5.51
CA LYS A 183 -0.24 -13.29 5.02
C LYS A 183 -0.28 -13.37 3.49
N VAL A 184 0.37 -12.45 2.79
CA VAL A 184 0.47 -12.49 1.33
C VAL A 184 1.21 -13.75 0.89
N GLU A 185 2.34 -14.08 1.52
CA GLU A 185 3.13 -15.27 1.19
C GLU A 185 2.34 -16.57 1.44
N GLU A 186 1.62 -16.66 2.57
CA GLU A 186 0.72 -17.79 2.86
C GLU A 186 -0.39 -17.95 1.80
N LEU A 187 -1.00 -16.84 1.38
CA LEU A 187 -2.04 -16.83 0.35
C LEU A 187 -1.49 -17.21 -1.03
N GLU A 188 -0.29 -16.76 -1.37
CA GLU A 188 0.39 -17.14 -2.62
C GLU A 188 0.70 -18.64 -2.66
N ILE A 189 1.21 -19.20 -1.56
CA ILE A 189 1.45 -20.65 -1.44
C ILE A 189 0.14 -21.42 -1.56
N ALA A 190 -0.91 -21.01 -0.83
CA ALA A 190 -2.22 -21.66 -0.89
C ALA A 190 -2.84 -21.58 -2.30
N SER A 191 -2.72 -20.44 -2.98
CA SER A 191 -3.16 -20.25 -4.36
C SER A 191 -2.42 -21.17 -5.32
N ARG A 192 -1.09 -21.26 -5.19
CA ARG A 192 -0.24 -22.12 -6.02
C ARG A 192 -0.57 -23.59 -5.85
N LEU A 193 -0.74 -24.06 -4.61
CA LEU A 193 -1.16 -25.43 -4.30
C LEU A 193 -2.54 -25.72 -4.87
N LYS A 194 -3.49 -24.79 -4.75
CA LYS A 194 -4.82 -24.93 -5.32
C LYS A 194 -4.78 -25.05 -6.84
N SER A 195 -3.97 -24.25 -7.52
CA SER A 195 -3.77 -24.35 -8.98
C SER A 195 -3.23 -25.74 -9.36
N GLN A 196 -2.18 -26.21 -8.70
CA GLN A 196 -1.59 -27.52 -8.97
C GLN A 196 -2.61 -28.67 -8.77
N LEU A 197 -3.45 -28.59 -7.74
CA LEU A 197 -4.51 -29.56 -7.52
C LEU A 197 -5.57 -29.53 -8.62
N TRP A 198 -5.89 -28.35 -9.17
CA TRP A 198 -6.80 -28.23 -10.32
C TRP A 198 -6.18 -28.81 -11.58
N ASP A 199 -4.90 -28.53 -11.84
CA ASP A 199 -4.18 -29.10 -12.99
C ASP A 199 -4.15 -30.64 -12.91
N GLN A 200 -3.92 -31.20 -11.72
CA GLN A 200 -3.98 -32.65 -11.50
C GLN A 200 -5.39 -33.21 -11.77
N LYS A 201 -6.43 -32.55 -11.27
CA LYS A 201 -7.82 -32.97 -11.52
C LYS A 201 -8.15 -32.89 -13.00
N GLU A 202 -7.77 -31.82 -13.68
CA GLU A 202 -7.98 -31.63 -15.11
C GLU A 202 -7.31 -32.76 -15.91
N ASN A 203 -6.06 -33.11 -15.59
CA ASN A 203 -5.36 -34.22 -16.24
C ASN A 203 -6.07 -35.57 -16.02
N ILE A 204 -6.58 -35.84 -14.81
CA ILE A 204 -7.35 -37.06 -14.52
C ILE A 204 -8.65 -37.08 -15.33
N PHE A 205 -9.37 -35.96 -15.37
CA PHE A 205 -10.60 -35.86 -16.16
C PHE A 205 -10.33 -36.01 -17.65
N GLN A 206 -9.26 -35.40 -18.16
CA GLN A 206 -8.87 -35.52 -19.56
C GLN A 206 -8.56 -36.97 -19.93
N SER A 207 -7.74 -37.66 -19.12
CA SER A 207 -7.45 -39.08 -19.33
C SER A 207 -8.70 -39.95 -19.28
N TYR A 208 -9.62 -39.68 -18.35
CA TYR A 208 -10.91 -40.38 -18.29
C TYR A 208 -11.74 -40.16 -19.55
N MET A 209 -11.85 -38.91 -20.02
CA MET A 209 -12.62 -38.56 -21.22
C MET A 209 -12.02 -39.20 -22.48
N ASP A 210 -10.69 -39.19 -22.62
CA ASP A 210 -10.00 -39.82 -23.74
C ASP A 210 -10.24 -41.34 -23.77
N ASN A 211 -10.21 -42.00 -22.61
CA ASN A 211 -10.54 -43.43 -22.48
C ASN A 211 -11.99 -43.72 -22.85
N GLN A 212 -12.95 -42.90 -22.39
CA GLN A 212 -14.36 -43.06 -22.78
C GLN A 212 -14.54 -42.88 -24.29
N GLN A 213 -13.82 -41.94 -24.91
CA GLN A 213 -13.88 -41.71 -26.35
C GLN A 213 -13.35 -42.90 -27.16
N LEU A 214 -12.29 -43.57 -26.66
CA LEU A 214 -11.78 -44.81 -27.26
C LEU A 214 -12.81 -45.94 -27.18
N VAL A 215 -13.40 -46.18 -26.01
CA VAL A 215 -14.42 -47.24 -25.83
C VAL A 215 -15.63 -47.01 -26.75
N ILE A 216 -16.10 -45.76 -26.86
CA ILE A 216 -17.21 -45.41 -27.76
C ILE A 216 -16.84 -45.67 -29.23
N LYS A 217 -15.60 -45.39 -29.62
CA LYS A 217 -15.11 -45.64 -30.98
C LYS A 217 -15.10 -47.15 -31.28
N ASP A 218 -14.65 -47.97 -30.35
CA ASP A 218 -14.61 -49.43 -30.50
C ASP A 218 -16.03 -50.01 -30.63
N ILE A 219 -16.96 -49.56 -29.78
CA ILE A 219 -18.38 -49.95 -29.87
C ILE A 219 -18.96 -49.58 -31.24
N ARG A 220 -18.64 -48.39 -31.76
CA ARG A 220 -19.13 -47.95 -33.07
C ARG A 220 -18.60 -48.83 -34.21
N ILE A 221 -17.30 -49.18 -34.18
CA ILE A 221 -16.70 -50.08 -35.18
C ILE A 221 -17.36 -51.45 -35.11
N LEU A 222 -17.53 -51.99 -33.90
CA LEU A 222 -18.15 -53.28 -33.69
C LEU A 222 -19.62 -53.31 -34.17
N SER A 223 -20.39 -52.27 -33.86
CA SER A 223 -21.77 -52.11 -34.34
C SER A 223 -21.83 -52.10 -35.86
N GLN A 224 -20.93 -51.38 -36.53
CA GLN A 224 -20.88 -51.34 -37.99
C GLN A 224 -20.52 -52.69 -38.61
N SER A 225 -19.60 -53.44 -37.97
CA SER A 225 -19.25 -54.81 -38.38
C SER A 225 -20.47 -55.72 -38.31
N TYR A 226 -21.22 -55.69 -37.20
CA TYR A 226 -22.43 -56.49 -37.04
C TYR A 226 -23.51 -56.16 -38.06
N GLU A 227 -23.72 -54.88 -38.40
CA GLU A 227 -24.65 -54.50 -39.46
C GLU A 227 -24.25 -55.13 -40.80
N ASN A 228 -22.96 -55.03 -41.16
CA ASN A 228 -22.44 -55.61 -42.40
C ASN A 228 -22.60 -57.13 -42.45
N ASP A 229 -22.29 -57.81 -41.34
CA ASP A 229 -22.46 -59.27 -41.23
C ASP A 229 -23.94 -59.67 -41.34
N MET A 230 -24.85 -58.88 -40.73
CA MET A 230 -26.29 -59.11 -40.84
C MET A 230 -26.78 -58.96 -42.29
N TYR A 231 -26.31 -57.93 -43.00
CA TYR A 231 -26.63 -57.74 -44.42
C TYR A 231 -26.09 -58.89 -45.28
N ALA A 232 -24.87 -59.35 -45.03
CA ALA A 232 -24.27 -60.47 -45.74
C ALA A 232 -25.08 -61.76 -45.54
N LEU A 233 -25.45 -62.05 -44.28
CA LEU A 233 -26.26 -63.21 -43.92
C LEU A 233 -27.65 -63.12 -44.58
N GLN A 234 -28.29 -61.95 -44.55
CA GLN A 234 -29.57 -61.73 -45.20
C GLN A 234 -29.51 -62.01 -46.72
N MET A 235 -28.43 -61.58 -47.39
CA MET A 235 -28.23 -61.84 -48.81
C MET A 235 -27.99 -63.33 -49.08
N GLN A 236 -27.22 -64.02 -48.23
CA GLN A 236 -27.01 -65.46 -48.34
C GLN A 236 -28.34 -66.22 -48.24
N TRP A 237 -29.14 -65.98 -47.19
CA TRP A 237 -30.45 -66.63 -47.03
C TRP A 237 -31.39 -66.35 -48.20
N ARG A 238 -31.41 -65.12 -48.70
CA ARG A 238 -32.24 -64.76 -49.86
C ARG A 238 -31.83 -65.57 -51.10
N ASN A 239 -30.53 -65.72 -51.32
CA ASN A 239 -30.02 -66.51 -52.44
C ASN A 239 -30.33 -68.00 -52.27
N GLU A 240 -30.16 -68.57 -51.07
CA GLU A 240 -30.48 -69.98 -50.80
C GLU A 240 -31.97 -70.28 -51.02
N ILE A 241 -32.86 -69.43 -50.50
CA ILE A 241 -34.31 -69.56 -50.70
C ILE A 241 -34.65 -69.47 -52.19
N SER A 242 -34.05 -68.52 -52.92
CA SER A 242 -34.25 -68.40 -54.36
C SER A 242 -33.78 -69.65 -55.11
N ASN A 243 -32.61 -70.19 -54.75
CA ASN A 243 -32.06 -71.40 -55.36
C ASN A 243 -32.95 -72.61 -55.10
N LEU A 244 -33.40 -72.80 -53.84
CA LEU A 244 -34.36 -73.85 -53.48
C LEU A 244 -35.67 -73.70 -54.26
N GLY A 245 -36.21 -72.48 -54.37
CA GLY A 245 -37.42 -72.20 -55.14
C GLY A 245 -37.26 -72.56 -56.61
N SER A 246 -36.12 -72.23 -57.23
CA SER A 246 -35.82 -72.61 -58.61
C SER A 246 -35.68 -74.12 -58.80
N GLY A 247 -34.99 -74.81 -57.88
CA GLY A 247 -34.82 -76.26 -57.92
C GLY A 247 -36.14 -77.01 -57.76
N LEU A 248 -36.99 -76.57 -56.83
CA LEU A 248 -38.32 -77.15 -56.63
C LEU A 248 -39.19 -76.97 -57.86
N LYS A 249 -39.16 -75.79 -58.50
CA LYS A 249 -39.90 -75.54 -59.73
C LYS A 249 -39.46 -76.50 -60.85
N CYS A 250 -38.15 -76.68 -61.05
CA CYS A 250 -37.65 -77.63 -62.04
C CYS A 250 -38.12 -79.07 -61.77
N LEU A 251 -38.15 -79.49 -60.50
CA LEU A 251 -38.63 -80.82 -60.12
C LEU A 251 -40.13 -81.01 -60.39
N VAL A 252 -40.94 -79.99 -60.09
CA VAL A 252 -42.38 -80.00 -60.39
C VAL A 252 -42.61 -80.09 -61.90
N ASP A 253 -41.92 -79.24 -62.69
CA ASP A 253 -42.02 -79.25 -64.15
C ASP A 253 -41.63 -80.62 -64.73
N ALA A 254 -40.58 -81.26 -64.19
CA ALA A 254 -40.14 -82.60 -64.60
C ALA A 254 -41.18 -83.68 -64.26
N ALA A 255 -41.77 -83.64 -63.06
CA ALA A 255 -42.79 -84.59 -62.62
C ALA A 255 -44.07 -84.46 -63.48
N GLU A 256 -44.51 -83.24 -63.78
CA GLU A 256 -45.65 -82.99 -64.67
C GLU A 256 -45.39 -83.55 -66.07
N ASN A 257 -44.21 -83.29 -66.63
CA ASN A 257 -43.85 -83.79 -67.96
C ASN A 257 -43.77 -85.32 -67.98
N TYR A 258 -43.23 -85.95 -66.94
CA TYR A 258 -43.20 -87.40 -66.81
C TYR A 258 -44.62 -88.00 -66.82
N HIS A 259 -45.57 -87.38 -66.12
CA HIS A 259 -46.96 -87.84 -66.09
C HIS A 259 -47.64 -87.71 -67.47
N LYS A 260 -47.34 -86.65 -68.22
CA LYS A 260 -47.80 -86.48 -69.61
C LYS A 260 -47.29 -87.58 -70.51
N VAL A 261 -45.97 -87.88 -70.44
CA VAL A 261 -45.34 -88.95 -71.21
C VAL A 261 -45.93 -90.31 -70.85
N LEU A 262 -46.15 -90.60 -69.56
CA LEU A 262 -46.80 -91.84 -69.13
C LEU A 262 -48.20 -92.00 -69.73
N THR A 263 -49.01 -90.94 -69.67
CA THR A 263 -50.37 -90.94 -70.21
C THR A 263 -50.37 -91.15 -71.73
N GLU A 264 -49.45 -90.50 -72.44
CA GLU A 264 -49.29 -90.67 -73.88
C GLU A 264 -48.80 -92.09 -74.24
N ASN A 265 -47.83 -92.61 -73.48
CA ASN A 265 -47.33 -93.98 -73.67
C ASN A 265 -48.43 -95.02 -73.45
N GLN A 266 -49.30 -94.82 -72.46
CA GLN A 266 -50.47 -95.68 -72.22
C GLN A 266 -51.43 -95.63 -73.41
N LYS A 267 -51.74 -94.44 -73.94
CA LYS A 267 -52.62 -94.27 -75.12
C LYS A 267 -52.04 -94.96 -76.36
N LEU A 268 -50.80 -94.64 -76.72
CA LEU A 268 -50.13 -95.19 -77.89
C LEU A 268 -49.96 -96.71 -77.78
N PHE A 269 -49.66 -97.21 -76.58
CA PHE A 269 -49.54 -98.65 -76.35
C PHE A 269 -50.86 -99.38 -76.67
N ASN A 270 -51.98 -98.84 -76.19
CA ASN A 270 -53.30 -99.44 -76.42
C ASN A 270 -53.74 -99.28 -77.89
N GLU A 271 -53.44 -98.15 -78.54
CA GLU A 271 -53.66 -97.98 -79.99
C GLU A 271 -52.90 -99.04 -80.81
N VAL A 272 -51.63 -99.31 -80.46
CA VAL A 272 -50.85 -100.39 -81.09
C VAL A 272 -51.50 -101.77 -80.84
N GLN A 273 -52.09 -102.01 -79.66
CA GLN A 273 -52.81 -103.26 -79.42
C GLN A 273 -54.09 -103.37 -80.25
N GLU A 274 -54.85 -102.28 -80.40
CA GLU A 274 -56.05 -102.23 -81.24
C GLU A 274 -55.74 -102.47 -82.72
N LEU A 275 -54.67 -101.83 -83.24
CA LEU A 275 -54.21 -102.01 -84.62
C LEU A 275 -53.76 -103.44 -84.93
N LYS A 276 -53.19 -104.14 -83.94
CA LYS A 276 -52.88 -105.58 -84.04
C LYS A 276 -54.14 -106.47 -84.01
N GLY A 277 -55.30 -105.89 -83.73
CA GLY A 277 -56.60 -106.54 -83.63
C GLY A 277 -56.97 -106.89 -82.19
N ASN A 278 -58.21 -106.54 -81.81
CA ASN A 278 -58.80 -106.86 -80.50
C ASN A 278 -59.07 -108.36 -80.31
N ILE A 279 -59.23 -109.10 -81.41
CA ILE A 279 -59.33 -110.56 -81.42
C ILE A 279 -58.15 -111.08 -82.20
N ARG A 280 -57.34 -111.93 -81.56
CA ARG A 280 -56.17 -112.56 -82.17
C ARG A 280 -56.29 -114.07 -82.01
N VAL A 281 -56.14 -114.77 -83.14
CA VAL A 281 -56.19 -116.23 -83.20
C VAL A 281 -54.77 -116.73 -83.48
N TYR A 282 -54.22 -117.44 -82.52
CA TYR A 282 -52.93 -118.10 -82.62
C TYR A 282 -53.13 -119.59 -82.85
N CYS A 283 -52.37 -120.17 -83.77
CA CYS A 283 -52.27 -121.61 -83.89
C CYS A 283 -50.98 -122.07 -83.22
N ARG A 284 -51.04 -123.11 -82.38
CA ARG A 284 -49.86 -123.71 -81.78
C ARG A 284 -49.84 -125.20 -82.07
N VAL A 285 -48.82 -125.64 -82.79
CA VAL A 285 -48.63 -127.05 -83.10
C VAL A 285 -47.75 -127.66 -82.02
N ARG A 286 -48.24 -128.68 -81.30
CA ARG A 286 -47.44 -129.34 -80.28
C ARG A 286 -46.40 -130.29 -80.90
N PRO A 287 -45.25 -130.53 -80.24
CA PRO A 287 -44.36 -131.60 -80.63
C PRO A 287 -45.01 -132.98 -80.48
N PHE A 288 -44.53 -133.94 -81.25
CA PHE A 288 -44.88 -135.35 -81.11
C PHE A 288 -44.44 -135.88 -79.74
N LEU A 289 -45.32 -136.65 -79.08
CA LEU A 289 -44.99 -137.31 -77.81
C LEU A 289 -44.16 -138.58 -78.08
N SER A 290 -43.39 -139.01 -77.09
CA SER A 290 -42.65 -140.28 -77.13
C SER A 290 -43.57 -141.44 -77.53
N GLY A 291 -43.28 -142.10 -78.65
CA GLY A 291 -44.09 -143.19 -79.21
C GLY A 291 -45.03 -142.82 -80.36
N GLN A 292 -45.13 -141.54 -80.74
CA GLN A 292 -45.83 -141.11 -81.96
C GLN A 292 -44.89 -141.12 -83.18
N ASP A 293 -45.38 -141.60 -84.33
CA ASP A 293 -44.57 -141.65 -85.57
C ASP A 293 -44.44 -140.24 -86.19
N LYS A 294 -43.19 -139.77 -86.34
CA LYS A 294 -42.88 -138.47 -86.94
C LYS A 294 -43.22 -138.43 -88.44
N LYS A 295 -43.38 -139.60 -89.09
CA LYS A 295 -43.63 -139.70 -90.54
C LYS A 295 -45.10 -139.51 -90.94
N SER A 296 -46.03 -139.44 -89.98
CA SER A 296 -47.48 -139.32 -90.26
C SER A 296 -48.02 -137.89 -90.02
N THR A 297 -47.24 -136.85 -90.32
CA THR A 297 -47.74 -135.46 -90.25
C THR A 297 -48.56 -135.13 -91.50
N THR A 298 -49.70 -134.49 -91.29
CA THR A 298 -50.57 -133.93 -92.34
C THR A 298 -50.26 -132.45 -92.57
N ILE A 299 -49.23 -131.90 -91.91
CA ILE A 299 -48.85 -130.48 -92.04
C ILE A 299 -47.71 -130.36 -93.04
N ASP A 300 -47.93 -129.62 -94.12
CA ASP A 300 -46.97 -129.42 -95.20
C ASP A 300 -46.11 -128.16 -95.03
N TYR A 301 -46.70 -127.09 -94.49
CA TYR A 301 -46.02 -125.80 -94.37
C TYR A 301 -46.53 -124.99 -93.17
N MET A 302 -45.61 -124.35 -92.46
CA MET A 302 -45.87 -123.37 -91.40
C MET A 302 -45.12 -122.08 -91.76
N GLY A 303 -45.84 -121.07 -92.24
CA GLY A 303 -45.26 -119.79 -92.59
C GLY A 303 -45.17 -118.83 -91.42
N GLU A 304 -44.12 -118.01 -91.39
CA GLU A 304 -43.91 -116.97 -90.38
C GLU A 304 -45.02 -115.89 -90.39
N ASN A 305 -45.72 -115.75 -91.53
CA ASN A 305 -46.84 -114.82 -91.72
C ASN A 305 -48.18 -115.34 -91.15
N GLY A 306 -48.15 -116.44 -90.38
CA GLY A 306 -49.35 -117.04 -89.79
C GLY A 306 -50.12 -117.98 -90.72
N GLU A 307 -49.50 -118.43 -91.81
CA GLU A 307 -50.11 -119.37 -92.76
C GLU A 307 -49.78 -120.82 -92.38
N LEU A 308 -50.79 -121.69 -92.37
CA LEU A 308 -50.65 -123.12 -92.08
C LEU A 308 -51.28 -123.94 -93.20
N LEU A 309 -50.48 -124.77 -93.87
CA LEU A 309 -50.94 -125.66 -94.93
C LEU A 309 -51.08 -127.09 -94.41
N ILE A 310 -52.28 -127.65 -94.52
CA ILE A 310 -52.62 -129.02 -94.12
C ILE A 310 -53.02 -129.83 -95.35
N SER A 311 -52.48 -131.05 -95.47
CA SER A 311 -52.59 -131.89 -96.66
C SER A 311 -53.21 -133.22 -96.32
N ASN A 312 -54.46 -133.41 -96.73
CA ASN A 312 -55.22 -134.60 -96.47
C ASN A 312 -54.71 -135.77 -97.33
N PRO A 313 -54.12 -136.83 -96.74
CA PRO A 313 -53.59 -137.96 -97.51
C PRO A 313 -54.67 -138.78 -98.20
N PHE A 314 -55.96 -138.59 -97.86
CA PHE A 314 -57.10 -139.31 -98.42
C PHE A 314 -57.80 -138.58 -99.59
N LYS A 315 -57.32 -137.41 -100.01
CA LYS A 315 -57.88 -136.64 -101.15
C LYS A 315 -56.77 -136.28 -102.14
N GLN A 316 -56.94 -136.62 -103.42
CA GLN A 316 -55.95 -136.33 -104.47
C GLN A 316 -56.25 -134.99 -105.19
N GLY A 317 -55.20 -134.24 -105.57
CA GLY A 317 -55.31 -132.99 -106.33
C GLY A 317 -55.40 -131.72 -105.47
N LYS A 318 -55.80 -130.58 -106.08
CA LYS A 318 -55.92 -129.26 -105.38
C LYS A 318 -56.87 -129.29 -104.17
N ASP A 319 -57.82 -130.22 -104.12
CA ASP A 319 -58.77 -130.41 -103.01
C ASP A 319 -58.18 -131.16 -101.79
N GLY A 320 -56.94 -131.66 -101.92
CA GLY A 320 -56.20 -132.31 -100.84
C GLY A 320 -55.56 -131.33 -99.86
N HIS A 321 -55.29 -130.09 -100.27
CA HIS A 321 -54.61 -129.08 -99.46
C HIS A 321 -55.59 -128.04 -98.91
N ARG A 322 -55.47 -127.69 -97.62
CA ARG A 322 -56.22 -126.62 -96.97
C ARG A 322 -55.25 -125.65 -96.30
N MET A 323 -55.33 -124.39 -96.71
CA MET A 323 -54.56 -123.30 -96.11
C MET A 323 -55.42 -122.56 -95.09
N PHE A 324 -54.88 -122.38 -93.89
CA PHE A 324 -55.48 -121.60 -92.83
C PHE A 324 -54.59 -120.39 -92.52
N LYS A 325 -55.21 -119.24 -92.25
CA LYS A 325 -54.51 -118.01 -91.88
C LYS A 325 -54.85 -117.63 -90.44
N PHE A 326 -53.82 -117.45 -89.64
CA PHE A 326 -53.86 -117.06 -88.23
C PHE A 326 -53.07 -115.77 -88.03
N ASN A 327 -53.17 -115.16 -86.86
CA ASN A 327 -52.31 -114.03 -86.50
C ASN A 327 -50.84 -114.48 -86.38
N LYS A 328 -50.61 -115.71 -85.90
CA LYS A 328 -49.30 -116.37 -85.91
C LYS A 328 -49.48 -117.88 -85.72
N VAL A 329 -48.54 -118.65 -86.29
CA VAL A 329 -48.46 -120.11 -86.14
C VAL A 329 -47.17 -120.43 -85.37
N PHE A 330 -47.31 -120.98 -84.17
CA PHE A 330 -46.20 -121.47 -83.36
C PHE A 330 -45.87 -122.92 -83.74
N THR A 331 -44.61 -123.15 -84.07
CA THR A 331 -44.11 -124.47 -84.48
C THR A 331 -44.00 -125.42 -83.28
N PRO A 332 -43.81 -126.73 -83.53
CA PRO A 332 -43.51 -127.72 -82.48
C PRO A 332 -42.33 -127.40 -81.57
N PHE A 333 -41.42 -126.54 -82.03
CA PHE A 333 -40.21 -126.15 -81.30
C PHE A 333 -40.41 -124.85 -80.52
N ALA A 334 -41.56 -124.19 -80.68
CA ALA A 334 -41.84 -122.93 -80.01
C ALA A 334 -41.95 -123.11 -78.49
N SER A 335 -41.11 -122.39 -77.77
CA SER A 335 -41.04 -122.45 -76.30
C SER A 335 -42.23 -121.76 -75.64
N GLN A 336 -42.48 -122.06 -74.36
CA GLN A 336 -43.47 -121.32 -73.56
C GLN A 336 -43.13 -119.82 -73.51
N ALA A 337 -41.84 -119.47 -73.41
CA ALA A 337 -41.39 -118.09 -73.35
C ALA A 337 -41.68 -117.33 -74.64
N GLU A 338 -41.51 -117.96 -75.81
CA GLU A 338 -41.84 -117.36 -77.11
C GLU A 338 -43.35 -117.14 -77.26
N VAL A 339 -44.17 -118.10 -76.83
CA VAL A 339 -45.64 -117.95 -76.82
C VAL A 339 -46.05 -116.83 -75.87
N PHE A 340 -45.45 -116.77 -74.67
CA PHE A 340 -45.74 -115.74 -73.69
C PHE A 340 -45.29 -114.36 -74.15
N SER A 341 -44.14 -114.22 -74.82
CA SER A 341 -43.63 -112.92 -75.30
C SER A 341 -44.62 -112.21 -76.23
N ASP A 342 -45.35 -112.95 -77.06
CA ASP A 342 -46.40 -112.41 -77.92
C ASP A 342 -47.68 -112.00 -77.16
N ILE A 343 -47.95 -112.66 -76.02
CA ILE A 343 -49.13 -112.44 -75.17
C ILE A 343 -48.87 -111.37 -74.10
N GLN A 344 -47.61 -111.22 -73.67
CA GLN A 344 -47.17 -110.30 -72.61
C GLN A 344 -47.71 -108.87 -72.77
N PRO A 345 -47.80 -108.28 -73.99
CA PRO A 345 -48.39 -106.95 -74.15
C PRO A 345 -49.85 -106.86 -73.68
N LEU A 346 -50.62 -107.95 -73.73
CA LEU A 346 -52.02 -107.95 -73.26
C LEU A 346 -52.10 -107.83 -71.73
N ILE A 347 -51.10 -108.31 -70.98
CA ILE A 347 -51.04 -108.15 -69.52
C ILE A 347 -50.91 -106.66 -69.16
N ARG A 348 -50.12 -105.91 -69.93
CA ARG A 348 -50.03 -104.46 -69.75
C ARG A 348 -51.36 -103.77 -70.00
N SER A 349 -52.13 -104.18 -71.00
CA SER A 349 -53.49 -103.65 -71.21
C SER A 349 -54.41 -103.92 -70.00
N VAL A 350 -54.26 -105.04 -69.30
CA VAL A 350 -54.99 -105.28 -68.03
C VAL A 350 -54.60 -104.28 -66.95
N LEU A 351 -53.30 -104.01 -66.79
CA LEU A 351 -52.81 -103.00 -65.85
C LEU A 351 -53.28 -101.58 -66.22
N ASP A 352 -53.47 -101.32 -67.50
CA ASP A 352 -54.03 -100.08 -68.03
C ASP A 352 -55.56 -99.99 -67.89
N GLY A 353 -56.23 -101.03 -67.35
CA GLY A 353 -57.66 -101.06 -67.05
C GLY A 353 -58.56 -101.76 -68.08
N PHE A 354 -57.99 -102.47 -69.06
CA PHE A 354 -58.75 -103.21 -70.06
C PHE A 354 -59.04 -104.66 -69.65
N ASN A 355 -60.19 -105.17 -70.08
CA ASN A 355 -60.54 -106.58 -69.90
C ASN A 355 -59.91 -107.43 -71.01
N VAL A 356 -59.07 -108.39 -70.64
CA VAL A 356 -58.43 -109.33 -71.57
C VAL A 356 -58.92 -110.75 -71.28
N CYS A 357 -59.29 -111.48 -72.34
CA CYS A 357 -59.65 -112.89 -72.26
C CYS A 357 -58.70 -113.72 -73.14
N ILE A 358 -58.08 -114.73 -72.54
CA ILE A 358 -57.23 -115.70 -73.24
C ILE A 358 -57.87 -117.07 -73.05
N PHE A 359 -58.20 -117.73 -74.16
CA PHE A 359 -58.75 -119.07 -74.15
C PHE A 359 -57.94 -120.00 -75.05
N ALA A 360 -57.82 -121.26 -74.64
CA ALA A 360 -57.16 -122.30 -75.42
C ALA A 360 -58.21 -123.28 -75.97
N TYR A 361 -58.23 -123.49 -77.29
CA TYR A 361 -59.17 -124.37 -77.97
C TYR A 361 -58.46 -125.53 -78.70
N GLY A 362 -59.11 -126.70 -78.76
CA GLY A 362 -58.62 -127.89 -79.46
C GLY A 362 -59.11 -129.20 -78.85
N GLN A 363 -58.89 -130.32 -79.56
CA GLN A 363 -59.27 -131.66 -79.09
C GLN A 363 -58.50 -132.11 -77.83
N THR A 364 -58.92 -133.19 -77.18
CA THR A 364 -58.17 -133.79 -76.06
C THR A 364 -56.77 -134.22 -76.53
N GLY A 365 -55.74 -133.90 -75.72
CA GLY A 365 -54.34 -134.16 -76.07
C GLY A 365 -53.70 -133.15 -77.03
N SER A 366 -54.35 -132.04 -77.38
CA SER A 366 -53.80 -131.01 -78.28
C SER A 366 -52.81 -130.04 -77.63
N GLY A 367 -52.66 -130.04 -76.30
CA GLY A 367 -51.72 -129.16 -75.58
C GLY A 367 -52.33 -127.91 -74.92
N LYS A 368 -53.66 -127.84 -74.73
CA LYS A 368 -54.34 -126.72 -74.05
C LYS A 368 -53.79 -126.43 -72.64
N THR A 369 -53.79 -127.44 -71.76
CA THR A 369 -53.29 -127.31 -70.37
C THR A 369 -51.81 -126.93 -70.34
N TYR A 370 -51.00 -127.54 -71.22
CA TYR A 370 -49.59 -127.20 -71.37
C TYR A 370 -49.37 -125.75 -71.81
N THR A 371 -50.27 -125.20 -72.61
CA THR A 371 -50.14 -123.81 -73.08
C THR A 371 -50.55 -122.79 -72.03
N MET A 372 -51.57 -123.09 -71.22
CA MET A 372 -52.13 -122.14 -70.25
C MET A 372 -51.50 -122.19 -68.85
N VAL A 373 -50.97 -123.34 -68.43
CA VAL A 373 -50.62 -123.61 -67.02
C VAL A 373 -49.14 -123.96 -66.81
N LEU A 374 -48.53 -124.63 -67.79
CA LEU A 374 -47.12 -125.08 -67.75
C LEU A 374 -46.24 -124.15 -68.58
#